data_AF-A0A0P1BDF4-F1
#
_entry.id   AF-A0A0P1BDF4-F1
#
_cell.length_a   1.000
_cell.length_b   1.000
_cell.length_c   1.000
_cell.angle_alpha   90.00
_cell.angle_beta   90.00
_cell.angle_gamma   90.00
#
_symmetry.space_group_name_H-M   'P 1'
#
loop_
_entity.id
_entity.type
_entity.pdbx_description
1 polymer ?
#
loop_
_entity_poly.entity_id
_entity_poly.type
_entity_poly.pdbx_seq_one_letter_code
_entity_poly.pdbx_strand_id
1 'polypeptide(L)'
;MAASDRLLGGLLLLIAGLVFAYYTIWTFIVPFFPSSSPLQQIFPDRVWAIRLPALILVLGLAGVGSFVGLVMQKEARKRAEKEARRNN
;
A
#
# COMPACT_ATOMS: atom_id res chain seq x y z
N MET A 1 9.26 -8.75 28.25
CA MET A 1 9.04 -7.85 27.10
C MET A 1 9.61 -8.47 25.82
N ALA A 2 10.92 -8.74 25.73
CA ALA A 2 11.56 -9.32 24.53
C ALA A 2 10.98 -10.64 23.97
N ALA A 3 10.44 -11.55 24.81
CA ALA A 3 9.83 -12.80 24.34
C ALA A 3 8.48 -12.58 23.63
N SER A 4 7.69 -11.60 24.09
CA SER A 4 6.41 -11.23 23.48
C SER A 4 6.65 -10.60 22.11
N ASP A 5 7.63 -9.69 22.01
CA ASP A 5 7.96 -9.01 20.75
C ASP A 5 8.47 -9.99 19.69
N ARG A 6 9.26 -10.99 20.10
CA ARG A 6 9.72 -12.06 19.20
C ARG A 6 8.59 -12.97 18.73
N LEU A 7 7.63 -13.29 19.61
CA LEU A 7 6.46 -14.09 19.24
C LEU A 7 5.56 -13.33 18.26
N LEU A 8 5.29 -12.05 18.54
CA LEU A 8 4.54 -11.17 17.63
C LEU A 8 5.25 -11.04 16.28
N GLY A 9 6.56 -10.79 16.27
CA GLY A 9 7.33 -10.71 15.04
C GLY A 9 7.29 -12.01 14.23
N GLY A 10 7.41 -13.17 14.90
CA GLY A 10 7.28 -14.47 14.27
C GLY A 10 5.89 -14.71 13.69
N LEU A 11 4.84 -14.36 14.41
CA LEU A 11 3.46 -14.46 13.93
C LEU A 11 3.22 -13.57 12.71
N LEU A 12 3.67 -12.30 12.76
CA LEU A 12 3.57 -11.37 11.64
C LEU A 12 4.32 -11.89 10.41
N LEU A 13 5.50 -12.49 10.60
CA LEU A 13 6.29 -13.06 9.51
C LEU A 13 5.58 -14.27 8.87
N LEU A 14 4.99 -15.15 9.69
CA LEU A 14 4.19 -16.28 9.20
C LEU A 14 2.96 -15.81 8.41
N ILE A 15 2.23 -14.83 8.94
CA ILE A 15 1.07 -14.24 8.26
C ILE A 15 1.51 -13.61 6.93
N ALA A 16 2.59 -12.83 6.93
CA ALA A 16 3.12 -12.23 5.72
C ALA A 16 3.51 -13.30 4.68
N GLY A 17 4.15 -14.39 5.10
CA GLY A 17 4.49 -15.52 4.24
C GLY A 17 3.27 -16.20 3.64
N LEU A 18 2.22 -16.44 4.43
CA LEU A 18 0.97 -17.04 3.94
C LEU A 18 0.25 -16.13 2.94
N VAL A 19 0.13 -14.84 3.25
CA VAL A 19 -0.47 -13.85 2.34
C VAL A 19 0.32 -13.74 1.04
N PHE A 20 1.66 -13.71 1.13
CA PHE A 20 2.54 -13.68 -0.03
C PHE A 20 2.36 -14.93 -0.90
N ALA A 21 2.33 -16.12 -0.30
CA ALA A 21 2.12 -17.37 -1.03
C ALA A 21 0.74 -17.39 -1.71
N TYR A 22 -0.32 -17.02 -0.99
CA TYR A 22 -1.67 -16.94 -1.55
C TYR A 22 -1.73 -15.99 -2.75
N TYR A 23 -1.16 -14.78 -2.61
CA TYR A 23 -1.15 -13.78 -3.67
C TYR A 23 -0.30 -14.21 -4.88
N THR A 24 0.82 -14.88 -4.63
CA THR A 24 1.70 -15.42 -5.68
C THR A 24 0.99 -16.52 -6.48
N ILE A 25 0.35 -17.48 -5.80
CA ILE A 25 -0.43 -18.53 -6.44
C ILE A 25 -1.58 -17.91 -7.24
N TRP A 26 -2.30 -16.96 -6.65
CA TRP A 26 -3.41 -16.27 -7.29
C TRP A 26 -2.99 -15.53 -8.57
N THR A 27 -1.87 -14.80 -8.51
CA THR A 27 -1.42 -13.94 -9.62
C THR A 27 -0.71 -14.73 -10.71
N PHE A 28 0.12 -15.71 -10.33
CA PHE A 28 1.00 -16.40 -11.26
C PHE A 28 0.55 -17.81 -11.63
N ILE A 29 -0.19 -18.53 -10.78
CA ILE A 29 -0.52 -19.94 -11.04
C ILE A 29 -1.95 -20.11 -11.56
N VAL A 30 -2.94 -19.51 -10.88
CA VAL A 30 -4.37 -19.59 -11.24
C VAL A 30 -4.70 -19.22 -12.68
N PRO A 31 -4.10 -18.20 -13.33
CA PRO A 31 -4.46 -17.86 -14.72
C PRO A 31 -4.13 -18.95 -15.74
N PHE A 32 -3.31 -19.95 -15.39
CA PHE A 32 -3.00 -21.08 -16.27
C PHE A 32 -4.04 -22.20 -16.21
N PHE A 33 -5.00 -22.14 -15.28
CA PHE A 33 -6.06 -23.15 -15.14
C PHE A 33 -7.32 -22.77 -15.93
N PRO A 34 -8.07 -23.75 -16.44
CA PRO A 34 -9.32 -23.51 -17.15
C PRO A 34 -10.38 -22.92 -16.24
N SER A 35 -11.26 -22.10 -16.81
CA SER A 35 -12.28 -21.36 -16.05
C SER A 35 -13.37 -22.22 -15.41
N SER A 36 -13.52 -23.46 -15.87
CA SER A 36 -14.43 -24.45 -15.28
C SER A 36 -13.85 -25.17 -14.06
N SER A 37 -12.59 -24.89 -13.69
CA SER A 37 -11.96 -25.56 -12.54
C SER A 37 -12.53 -25.05 -11.21
N PRO A 38 -12.80 -25.93 -10.23
CA PRO A 38 -13.21 -25.53 -8.87
C PRO A 38 -12.19 -24.61 -8.18
N LEU A 39 -10.93 -24.66 -8.61
CA LEU A 39 -9.86 -23.79 -8.13
C LEU A 39 -10.15 -22.30 -8.39
N GLN A 40 -10.89 -21.93 -9.44
CA GLN A 40 -11.22 -20.51 -9.63
C GLN A 40 -12.23 -19.98 -8.60
N GLN A 41 -12.95 -20.83 -7.86
CA GLN A 41 -13.91 -20.40 -6.85
C GLN A 41 -13.24 -20.00 -5.51
N ILE A 42 -12.03 -20.49 -5.24
CA ILE A 42 -11.26 -20.18 -4.02
C ILE A 42 -10.39 -18.92 -4.17
N PHE A 43 -10.30 -18.35 -5.38
CA PHE A 43 -9.54 -17.15 -5.68
C PHE A 43 -10.46 -16.04 -6.20
N PRO A 44 -10.21 -14.77 -5.87
CA PRO A 44 -10.96 -13.67 -6.47
C PRO A 44 -10.73 -13.57 -7.97
N ASP A 45 -11.62 -12.86 -8.67
CA ASP A 45 -11.47 -12.61 -10.10
C ASP A 45 -10.09 -12.00 -10.43
N ARG A 46 -9.50 -12.48 -11.54
CA ARG A 46 -8.18 -12.05 -12.05
C ARG A 46 -7.97 -10.53 -12.11
N VAL A 47 -9.06 -9.78 -12.32
CA VAL A 47 -9.00 -8.32 -12.44
C VAL A 47 -8.55 -7.68 -11.13
N TRP A 48 -8.86 -8.30 -9.99
CA TRP A 48 -8.46 -7.79 -8.68
C TRP A 48 -6.97 -7.96 -8.39
N ALA A 49 -6.31 -8.96 -8.98
CA ALA A 49 -4.85 -9.13 -8.86
C ALA A 49 -4.06 -7.96 -9.47
N ILE A 50 -4.66 -7.20 -10.40
CA ILE A 50 -4.05 -6.00 -11.00
C ILE A 50 -4.54 -4.73 -10.28
N ARG A 51 -5.83 -4.67 -9.93
CA ARG A 51 -6.43 -3.51 -9.27
C ARG A 51 -5.85 -3.24 -7.88
N LEU A 52 -5.59 -4.28 -7.09
CA LEU A 52 -5.05 -4.12 -5.72
C LEU A 52 -3.71 -3.37 -5.71
N PRO A 53 -2.67 -3.81 -6.45
CA PRO A 53 -1.40 -3.09 -6.54
C PRO A 53 -1.57 -1.68 -7.10
N ALA A 54 -2.43 -1.51 -8.12
CA ALA A 54 -2.68 -0.20 -8.72
C ALA A 54 -3.32 0.78 -7.73
N LEU A 55 -4.30 0.33 -6.94
CA LEU A 55 -4.95 1.15 -5.91
C LEU A 55 -3.95 1.55 -4.82
N ILE A 56 -3.12 0.61 -4.35
CA ILE A 56 -2.07 0.91 -3.37
C ILE A 56 -1.10 1.96 -3.91
N LEU A 57 -0.69 1.84 -5.17
CA LEU A 57 0.20 2.81 -5.82
C LEU A 57 -0.46 4.19 -5.91
N VAL A 58 -1.70 4.27 -6.38
CA VAL A 58 -2.44 5.53 -6.49
C VAL A 58 -2.63 6.19 -5.13
N LEU A 59 -3.01 5.43 -4.11
CA LEU A 59 -3.17 5.93 -2.75
C LEU A 59 -1.83 6.39 -2.16
N GLY A 60 -0.75 5.65 -2.40
CA GLY A 60 0.60 6.03 -1.98
C GLY A 60 1.05 7.34 -2.63
N LEU A 61 0.88 7.46 -3.94
CA LEU A 61 1.21 8.67 -4.70
C LEU A 61 0.35 9.86 -4.26
N ALA A 62 -0.96 9.66 -4.06
CA ALA A 62 -1.86 10.68 -3.55
C ALA A 62 -1.46 11.14 -2.14
N GLY A 63 -1.08 10.20 -1.27
CA GLY A 63 -0.58 10.50 0.08
C GLY A 63 0.69 11.34 0.06
N VAL A 64 1.69 10.94 -0.73
CA VAL A 64 2.95 11.68 -0.89
C VAL A 64 2.71 13.06 -1.50
N GLY A 65 1.92 13.13 -2.58
CA GLY A 65 1.58 14.39 -3.24
C GLY A 65 0.85 15.36 -2.33
N SER A 66 -0.11 14.86 -1.54
CA SER A 66 -0.83 15.67 -0.55
C SER A 66 0.10 16.19 0.54
N PHE A 67 0.99 15.34 1.06
CA PHE A 67 1.95 15.74 2.08
C PHE A 67 2.89 16.85 1.57
N VAL A 68 3.47 16.67 0.37
CA VAL A 68 4.34 17.66 -0.26
C VAL A 68 3.58 18.96 -0.50
N GLY A 69 2.36 18.90 -1.05
CA GLY A 69 1.52 20.07 -1.28
C GLY A 69 1.24 20.86 0.01
N LEU A 70 0.91 20.17 1.10
CA LEU A 70 0.69 20.79 2.42
C LEU A 70 1.94 21.47 2.97
N VAL A 71 3.12 20.85 2.82
CA VAL A 71 4.39 21.44 3.25
C VAL A 71 4.71 22.69 2.43
N MET A 72 4.55 22.63 1.11
CA MET A 72 4.78 23.79 0.22
C MET A 72 3.85 24.96 0.56
N GLN A 73 2.56 24.70 0.81
CA GLN A 73 1.61 25.75 1.21
C GLN A 73 2.00 26.39 2.54
N LYS A 74 2.40 25.59 3.53
CA LYS A 74 2.85 26.09 4.84
C LYS A 74 4.10 26.96 4.71
N GLU A 75 5.08 26.51 3.92
CA GLU A 75 6.32 27.28 3.71
C GLU A 75 6.08 28.57 2.90
N ALA A 76 5.21 28.54 1.89
CA ALA A 76 4.81 29.73 1.14
C ALA A 76 4.15 30.78 2.04
N ARG A 77 3.21 30.35 2.91
CA ARG A 77 2.55 31.24 3.88
C ARG A 77 3.55 31.87 4.85
N LYS A 78 4.49 31.09 5.39
CA LYS A 78 5.56 31.61 6.27
C LYS A 78 6.46 32.62 5.56
N ARG A 79 6.80 32.40 4.29
CA ARG A 79 7.62 33.32 3.50
C ARG A 79 6.89 34.66 3.28
N ALA A 80 5.62 34.59 2.89
CA ALA A 80 4.78 35.78 2.72
C ALA A 80 4.62 36.59 4.03
N GLU A 81 4.42 35.92 5.16
CA GLU A 81 4.33 36.57 6.48
C GLU A 81 5.66 37.26 6.87
N LYS A 82 6.81 36.63 6.59
CA LYS A 82 8.13 37.21 6.85
C LYS A 82 8.40 38.44 5.99
N GLU A 83 8.02 38.40 4.72
CA GLU A 83 8.16 39.54 3.80
C GLU A 83 7.26 40.71 4.22
N ALA A 84 6.01 40.44 4.61
CA ALA A 84 5.09 41.45 5.12
C ALA A 84 5.63 42.14 6.39
N ARG A 85 6.28 41.39 7.30
CA ARG A 85 6.91 41.95 8.51
C ARG A 85 8.18 42.76 8.24
N ARG A 86 8.88 42.53 7.12
CA ARG A 86 10.10 43.26 6.77
C ARG A 86 9.81 44.62 6.12
N ASN A 87 8.65 44.74 5.47
CA ASN A 87 8.24 45.96 4.75
C ASN A 87 7.42 46.93 5.61
N ASN A 88 7.17 46.59 6.89
CA ASN A 88 6.47 47.42 7.89
C ASN A 88 7.47 47.87 8.95
#